data_AF-A0A9E6DM64-F1
#
_entry.id   AF-A0A9E6DM64-F1
#
_cell.length_a   1.000
_cell.length_b   1.000
_cell.length_c   1.000
_cell.angle_alpha   90.00
_cell.angle_beta   90.00
_cell.angle_gamma   90.00
#
_symmetry.space_group_name_H-M   'P 1'
#
loop_
_entity.id
_entity.type
_entity.pdbx_description
1 polymer ?
#
loop_
_entity_poly.entity_id
_entity_poly.type
_entity_poly.pdbx_seq_one_letter_code
_entity_poly.pdbx_strand_id
1 'polypeptide(L)'
;MPRKNQSGEAAVNEITRRTCRKFSAEEKVRIVLEGLRGEQGIAALCRGEGIAPNRYCRWSKDSLEAGKKRLSGDTVREAKSSEVKGLRKRAFRKLRK
;
A
#
# COMPACT_ATOMS: atom_id res chain seq x y z
N MET A 1 13.30 20.62 31.88
CA MET A 1 12.81 19.91 30.67
C MET A 1 14.02 19.36 29.93
N PRO A 2 14.18 18.03 29.75
CA PRO A 2 15.42 17.48 29.21
C PRO A 2 15.50 17.72 27.69
N ARG A 3 16.68 18.15 27.23
CA ARG A 3 16.98 18.38 25.81
C ARG A 3 17.06 17.02 25.10
N LYS A 4 16.28 16.85 24.04
CA LYS A 4 16.20 15.60 23.27
C LYS A 4 17.51 15.38 22.49
N ASN A 5 18.17 14.24 22.72
CA ASN A 5 19.32 13.76 21.95
C ASN A 5 18.89 13.35 20.54
N GLN A 6 18.74 14.32 19.63
CA GLN A 6 18.30 14.11 18.25
C GLN A 6 19.29 13.29 17.39
N SER A 7 20.56 13.19 17.78
CA SER A 7 21.61 12.57 16.94
C SER A 7 21.55 11.03 16.91
N GLY A 8 21.31 10.38 18.06
CA GLY A 8 21.28 8.93 18.16
C GLY A 8 20.03 8.30 17.54
N GLU A 9 18.85 8.84 17.82
CA GLU A 9 17.58 8.38 17.21
C GLU A 9 17.57 8.59 15.69
N ALA A 10 18.14 9.71 15.20
CA ALA A 10 18.26 9.96 13.77
C ALA A 10 19.16 8.92 13.07
N ALA A 11 20.30 8.59 13.68
CA ALA A 11 21.21 7.57 13.16
C ALA A 11 20.56 6.17 13.13
N VAL A 12 19.85 5.79 14.20
CA VAL A 12 19.13 4.50 14.26
C VAL A 12 18.02 4.43 13.20
N ASN A 13 17.26 5.50 13.02
CA ASN A 13 16.23 5.57 11.97
C ASN A 13 16.84 5.49 10.57
N GLU A 14 17.98 6.13 10.34
CA GLU A 14 18.66 6.07 9.05
C GLU A 14 19.21 4.67 8.76
N ILE A 15 19.84 4.02 9.74
CA ILE A 15 20.29 2.63 9.64
C ILE A 15 19.10 1.72 9.33
N THR A 16 18.01 1.86 10.08
CA THR A 16 16.77 1.08 9.89
C THR A 16 16.17 1.31 8.50
N ARG A 17 16.19 2.55 8.00
CA ARG A 17 15.71 2.89 6.65
C ARG A 17 16.58 2.25 5.56
N ARG A 18 17.89 2.23 5.75
CA ARG A 18 18.85 1.63 4.80
C ARG A 18 18.77 0.10 4.78
N THR A 19 18.54 -0.54 5.93
CA THR A 19 18.49 -2.01 6.05
C THR A 19 17.09 -2.60 5.89
N CYS A 20 16.02 -1.79 5.94
CA CYS A 20 14.67 -2.27 5.72
C CYS A 20 14.48 -2.74 4.27
N ARG A 21 14.27 -4.05 4.10
CA ARG A 21 13.87 -4.65 2.82
C ARG A 21 12.62 -3.95 2.27
N LYS A 22 12.69 -3.51 1.01
CA LYS A 22 11.59 -2.87 0.29
C LYS A 22 10.80 -3.96 -0.43
N PHE A 23 9.51 -4.06 -0.12
CA PHE A 23 8.59 -4.97 -0.81
C PHE A 23 7.78 -4.18 -1.83
N SER A 24 7.79 -4.61 -3.07
CA SER A 24 6.91 -4.10 -4.13
C SER A 24 5.44 -4.46 -3.82
N ALA A 25 4.50 -3.80 -4.48
CA ALA A 25 3.08 -4.09 -4.30
C ALA A 25 2.75 -5.54 -4.71
N GLU A 26 3.35 -6.01 -5.80
CA GLU A 26 3.19 -7.38 -6.32
C GLU A 26 3.70 -8.42 -5.33
N GLU A 27 4.86 -8.18 -4.71
CA GLU A 27 5.46 -9.10 -3.73
C GLU A 27 4.59 -9.19 -2.46
N LYS A 28 4.07 -8.04 -1.98
CA LYS A 28 3.11 -8.02 -0.86
C LYS A 28 1.85 -8.82 -1.17
N VAL A 29 1.28 -8.63 -2.35
CA VAL A 29 0.06 -9.34 -2.78
C VAL A 29 0.32 -10.84 -2.88
N ARG A 30 1.44 -11.26 -3.47
CA ARG A 30 1.84 -12.68 -3.54
C ARG A 30 1.89 -13.31 -2.16
N ILE A 31 2.59 -12.68 -1.20
CA ILE A 31 2.74 -13.20 0.16
C ILE A 31 1.37 -13.27 0.87
N VAL A 32 0.53 -12.25 0.73
CA VAL A 32 -0.82 -12.24 1.32
C VAL A 32 -1.64 -13.41 0.78
N LEU A 33 -1.66 -13.61 -0.54
CA LEU A 33 -2.39 -14.70 -1.19
C LEU A 33 -1.89 -16.08 -0.78
N GLU A 34 -0.58 -16.26 -0.64
CA GLU A 34 0.00 -17.52 -0.16
C GLU A 34 -0.43 -17.84 1.28
N GLY A 35 -0.44 -16.83 2.16
CA GLY A 35 -0.94 -16.99 3.52
C GLY A 35 -2.45 -17.26 3.60
N LEU A 36 -3.24 -16.70 2.67
CA LEU A 36 -4.68 -16.99 2.56
C LEU A 36 -4.97 -18.39 2.01
N ARG A 37 -4.08 -18.91 1.15
CA ARG A 37 -4.17 -20.28 0.62
C ARG A 37 -4.05 -21.32 1.73
N GLY A 38 -3.24 -21.04 2.76
CA GLY A 38 -3.13 -21.86 3.97
C GLY A 38 -2.27 -23.11 3.83
N GLU A 39 -1.49 -23.25 2.75
CA GLU A 39 -0.56 -24.39 2.53
C GLU A 39 0.51 -24.49 3.62
N GLN A 40 0.95 -23.34 4.13
CA GLN A 40 1.91 -23.23 5.21
C GLN A 40 1.42 -22.25 6.27
N GLY A 41 1.69 -22.52 7.54
CA GLY A 41 1.30 -21.64 8.64
C GLY A 41 1.90 -20.25 8.49
N ILE A 42 1.17 -19.20 8.91
CA ILE A 42 1.60 -17.79 8.78
C ILE A 42 2.99 -17.55 9.38
N ALA A 43 3.32 -18.22 10.49
CA ALA A 43 4.63 -18.12 11.12
C ALA A 43 5.77 -18.69 10.23
N ALA A 44 5.51 -19.79 9.52
CA ALA A 44 6.48 -20.38 8.59
C ALA A 44 6.68 -19.49 7.36
N LEU A 45 5.57 -19.01 6.77
CA LEU A 45 5.58 -18.04 5.67
C LEU A 45 6.37 -16.78 6.03
N CYS A 46 6.09 -16.20 7.20
CA CYS A 46 6.76 -14.98 7.66
C CYS A 46 8.28 -15.16 7.83
N ARG A 47 8.73 -16.33 8.29
CA ARG A 47 10.15 -16.66 8.40
C ARG A 47 10.82 -16.81 7.03
N GLY A 48 10.18 -17.51 6.09
CA GLY A 48 10.71 -17.69 4.73
C GLY A 48 10.86 -16.37 3.97
N GLU A 49 9.89 -15.47 4.13
CA GLU A 49 9.87 -14.17 3.46
C GLU A 49 10.69 -13.08 4.22
N GLY A 50 11.17 -13.38 5.43
CA GLY A 50 11.90 -12.42 6.27
C GLY A 50 11.02 -11.25 6.74
N ILE A 51 9.73 -11.50 6.99
CA ILE A 51 8.77 -10.51 7.44
C ILE A 51 8.30 -10.78 8.87
N ALA A 52 8.00 -9.72 9.61
CA ALA A 52 7.37 -9.85 10.91
C ALA A 52 5.89 -10.27 10.74
N PRO A 53 5.35 -11.15 11.61
CA PRO A 53 3.93 -11.56 11.56
C PRO A 53 2.97 -10.38 11.61
N ASN A 54 3.28 -9.34 12.39
CA ASN A 54 2.48 -8.12 12.45
C ASN A 54 2.42 -7.37 11.11
N ARG A 55 3.50 -7.42 10.32
CA ARG A 55 3.56 -6.82 8.97
C ARG A 55 2.64 -7.58 8.01
N TYR A 56 2.65 -8.91 8.06
CA TYR A 56 1.71 -9.75 7.31
C TYR A 56 0.25 -9.45 7.67
N CYS A 57 -0.08 -9.44 8.96
CA CYS A 57 -1.45 -9.17 9.42
C CYS A 57 -1.96 -7.82 8.92
N ARG A 58 -1.10 -6.79 8.93
CA ARG A 58 -1.45 -5.47 8.42
C ARG A 58 -1.70 -5.48 6.91
N TRP A 59 -0.82 -6.10 6.12
CA TRP A 59 -1.00 -6.19 4.66
C TRP A 59 -2.23 -7.02 4.27
N SER A 60 -2.48 -8.12 4.97
CA SER A 60 -3.64 -8.98 4.76
C SER A 60 -4.94 -8.21 5.03
N LYS A 61 -5.01 -7.48 6.15
CA LYS A 61 -6.16 -6.63 6.47
C LYS A 61 -6.41 -5.55 5.42
N ASP A 62 -5.38 -4.77 5.08
CA ASP A 62 -5.49 -3.66 4.11
C ASP A 62 -5.93 -4.17 2.72
N SER A 63 -5.35 -5.29 2.29
CA SER A 63 -5.66 -5.91 0.98
C SER A 63 -7.09 -6.44 0.92
N LEU A 64 -7.55 -7.08 2.00
CA LEU A 64 -8.93 -7.59 2.08
C LEU A 64 -9.95 -6.47 2.22
N GLU A 65 -9.65 -5.41 2.96
CA GLU A 65 -10.51 -4.24 3.08
C GLU A 65 -10.65 -3.52 1.74
N ALA A 66 -9.53 -3.29 1.05
CA ALA A 66 -9.51 -2.73 -0.30
C ALA A 66 -10.27 -3.64 -1.29
N GLY A 67 -10.09 -4.96 -1.21
CA GLY A 67 -10.81 -5.93 -2.03
C GLY A 67 -12.31 -5.88 -1.79
N LYS A 68 -12.74 -5.92 -0.52
CA LYS A 68 -14.14 -5.82 -0.11
C LYS A 68 -14.76 -4.51 -0.58
N LYS A 69 -14.07 -3.38 -0.43
CA LYS A 69 -14.54 -2.07 -0.88
C LYS A 69 -14.78 -2.03 -2.39
N ARG A 70 -13.87 -2.59 -3.19
CA ARG A 70 -14.03 -2.70 -4.66
C ARG A 70 -15.19 -3.63 -5.05
N LEU A 71 -15.34 -4.77 -4.36
CA LEU A 71 -16.42 -5.72 -4.63
C LEU A 71 -17.80 -5.21 -4.19
N SER A 72 -17.85 -4.42 -3.12
CA SER A 72 -19.10 -3.84 -2.59
C SER A 72 -19.60 -2.64 -3.41
N GLY A 73 -18.99 -2.35 -4.57
CA GLY A 73 -19.45 -1.31 -5.47
C GLY A 73 -19.01 0.10 -5.11
N ASP A 74 -18.02 0.28 -4.22
CA ASP A 74 -17.30 1.54 -4.04
C ASP A 74 -16.32 1.75 -5.21
N THR A 75 -16.85 1.59 -6.42
CA THR A 75 -16.22 2.01 -7.66
C THR A 75 -16.32 3.53 -7.64
N VAL A 76 -15.34 4.20 -7.04
CA VAL A 76 -14.96 5.52 -7.54
C VAL A 76 -14.51 5.28 -8.98
N ARG A 77 -15.51 5.26 -9.87
CA ARG A 77 -15.35 5.34 -11.30
C ARG A 77 -14.73 6.72 -11.48
N GLU A 78 -13.41 6.77 -11.61
CA GLU A 78 -12.71 8.01 -11.93
C GLU A 78 -13.41 8.64 -13.13
N ALA A 79 -13.88 9.87 -12.89
CA ALA A 79 -14.71 10.75 -13.69
C ALA A 79 -16.14 10.25 -14.03
N LYS A 80 -17.15 10.92 -13.43
CA LYS A 80 -18.52 10.89 -13.97
C LYS A 80 -18.46 11.43 -15.40
N SER A 81 -19.22 10.85 -16.33
CA SER A 81 -19.26 11.26 -17.75
C SER A 81 -19.48 12.78 -17.95
N SER A 82 -20.14 13.45 -17.00
CA SER A 82 -20.32 14.90 -16.93
C SER A 82 -19.00 15.69 -16.72
N GLU A 83 -18.09 15.19 -15.89
CA GLU A 83 -16.78 15.80 -15.66
C GLU A 83 -15.88 15.64 -16.89
N VAL A 84 -15.91 14.46 -17.53
CA VAL A 84 -15.19 14.21 -18.81
C VAL A 84 -15.72 15.11 -19.93
N LYS A 85 -17.05 15.30 -20.02
CA LYS A 85 -17.65 16.25 -20.97
C LYS A 85 -17.23 17.69 -20.68
N GLY A 86 -17.19 18.11 -19.40
CA GLY A 86 -16.73 19.42 -18.99
C GLY A 86 -15.25 19.67 -19.33
N LEU A 87 -14.39 18.70 -19.06
CA LEU A 87 -12.96 18.73 -19.39
C LEU A 87 -12.73 18.78 -20.90
N ARG A 88 -13.45 17.97 -21.71
CA ARG A 88 -13.40 18.04 -23.19
C ARG A 88 -13.83 19.41 -23.71
N LYS A 89 -14.90 20.00 -23.16
CA LYS A 89 -15.40 21.31 -23.59
C LYS A 89 -14.43 22.44 -23.24
N ARG A 90 -13.77 22.35 -22.07
CA ARG A 90 -12.71 23.29 -21.65
C ARG A 90 -11.45 23.16 -22.51
N ALA A 91 -11.03 21.94 -22.82
CA ALA A 91 -9.90 21.67 -23.72
C ALA A 91 -10.17 22.21 -25.13
N PHE A 92 -11.38 21.99 -25.66
CA PHE A 92 -11.78 22.49 -26.98
C PHE A 92 -11.85 24.02 -27.05
N ARG A 93 -12.24 24.71 -25.97
CA ARG A 93 -12.20 26.19 -25.91
C ARG A 93 -10.78 26.75 -25.88
N LYS A 94 -9.82 26.04 -25.27
CA LYS A 94 -8.42 26.46 -25.23
C LYS A 94 -7.72 26.35 -26.58
N LEU A 95 -8.16 25.42 -27.45
CA LEU A 95 -7.63 25.25 -28.82
C LEU A 95 -8.21 26.23 -29.85
N ARG A 96 -9.24 27.02 -29.48
CA ARG A 96 -9.90 28.01 -30.35
C ARG A 96 -9.53 29.47 -30.02
N LYS A 97 -8.60 29.67 -29.09
CA LYS A 97 -7.93 30.95 -28.84
C LYS A 97 -6.51 30.83 -29.35
#